data_AF-A0A7V9UQG7-F1
#
_entry.id   AF-A0A7V9UQG7-F1
#
_cell.length_a   1.000
_cell.length_b   1.000
_cell.length_c   1.000
_cell.angle_alpha   90.00
_cell.angle_beta   90.00
_cell.angle_gamma   90.00
#
_symmetry.space_group_name_H-M   'P 1'
#
loop_
_entity.id
_entity.type
_entity.pdbx_description
1 polymer ?
#
loop_
_entity_poly.entity_id
_entity_poly.type
_entity_poly.pdbx_seq_one_letter_code
_entity_poly.pdbx_strand_id
1 'polypeptide(L)'
;MEKKIRTECSVEIDDVFVIKRVGRSVEGWCAGCGRATTHVTPEDAAMLIGTGPRAIYCLVELGEIHWADGPENLVLICLCSLLDKTGQDFRTEKRRENETNDH
;
A
#
# COMPACT_ATOMS: atom_id res chain seq x y z
N MET A 1 -11.81 15.11 35.73
CA MET A 1 -11.88 15.14 34.25
C MET A 1 -10.45 15.03 33.73
N GLU A 2 -10.01 13.81 33.41
CA GLU A 2 -8.65 13.58 32.93
C GLU A 2 -8.62 13.73 31.41
N LYS A 3 -7.87 14.73 30.92
CA LYS A 3 -7.64 14.92 29.49
C LYS A 3 -6.58 13.91 29.02
N LYS A 4 -7.00 12.91 28.26
CA LYS A 4 -6.08 12.00 27.57
C LYS A 4 -5.37 12.76 26.45
N ILE A 5 -4.08 12.99 26.61
CA ILE A 5 -3.22 13.52 25.56
C ILE A 5 -2.82 12.33 24.68
N ARG A 6 -3.19 12.39 23.39
CA ARG A 6 -2.84 11.39 22.39
C ARG A 6 -1.50 11.78 21.78
N THR A 7 -0.46 10.99 22.02
CA THR A 7 0.84 11.16 21.36
C THR A 7 0.75 10.55 19.96
N GLU A 8 0.74 11.40 18.95
CA GLU A 8 0.80 11.01 17.54
C GLU A 8 2.28 11.05 17.11
N CYS A 9 2.86 9.89 16.81
CA CYS A 9 4.25 9.76 16.38
C CYS A 9 4.25 9.56 14.87
N SER A 10 4.63 10.60 14.12
CA SER A 10 4.77 10.55 12.66
C SER A 10 6.23 10.28 12.33
N VAL A 11 6.51 9.13 11.73
CA VAL A 11 7.84 8.72 11.28
C VAL A 11 7.82 8.74 9.75
N GLU A 12 8.51 9.72 9.15
CA GLU A 12 8.77 9.79 7.72
C GLU A 12 10.17 9.23 7.45
N ILE A 13 10.28 8.24 6.56
CA ILE A 13 11.56 7.63 6.16
C ILE A 13 11.66 7.69 4.63
N ASP A 14 12.51 8.60 4.14
CA ASP A 14 12.94 8.66 2.74
C ASP A 14 14.09 7.67 2.51
N ASP A 15 13.83 6.53 1.86
CA ASP A 15 14.87 5.57 1.46
C ASP A 15 14.68 5.08 0.01
N VAL A 16 15.79 5.01 -0.73
CA VAL A 16 15.85 4.52 -2.13
C VAL A 16 16.22 3.04 -2.13
N PHE A 17 15.31 2.15 -2.54
CA PHE A 17 15.54 0.70 -2.54
C PHE A 17 15.72 0.10 -3.94
N VAL A 18 16.91 -0.50 -4.17
CA VAL A 18 17.21 -1.33 -5.33
C VAL A 18 16.85 -2.79 -5.00
N ILE A 19 15.72 -3.29 -5.50
CA ILE A 19 15.32 -4.69 -5.34
C ILE A 19 16.12 -5.57 -6.30
N LYS A 20 17.27 -6.08 -5.83
CA LYS A 20 17.94 -7.26 -6.40
C LYS A 20 18.29 -8.24 -5.28
N ARG A 21 17.43 -9.23 -5.03
CA ARG A 21 17.80 -10.48 -4.35
C ARG A 21 16.75 -11.56 -4.58
N VAL A 22 17.22 -12.69 -5.11
CA VAL A 22 16.49 -13.90 -5.48
C VAL A 22 15.69 -14.41 -4.27
N GLY A 23 14.35 -14.48 -4.37
CA GLY A 23 13.48 -15.17 -3.41
C GLY A 23 12.49 -14.32 -2.60
N ARG A 24 12.45 -12.99 -2.73
CA ARG A 24 11.51 -12.13 -1.97
C ARG A 24 10.28 -11.65 -2.72
N SER A 25 10.34 -11.69 -4.04
CA SER A 25 9.21 -11.39 -4.90
C SER A 25 8.79 -12.66 -5.64
N VAL A 26 7.49 -12.96 -5.58
CA VAL A 26 6.90 -14.12 -6.26
C VAL A 26 5.91 -13.59 -7.29
N GLU A 27 6.09 -13.96 -8.55
CA GLU A 27 5.04 -13.76 -9.55
C GLU A 27 3.92 -14.76 -9.28
N GLY A 28 2.72 -14.23 -9.07
CA GLY A 28 1.56 -15.04 -8.71
C GLY A 28 0.26 -14.40 -9.17
N TRP A 29 -0.81 -15.17 -9.14
CA TRP A 29 -2.14 -14.66 -9.44
C TRP A 29 -2.72 -13.96 -8.21
N CYS A 30 -3.15 -12.71 -8.36
CA CYS A 30 -3.90 -12.00 -7.30
C CYS A 30 -5.40 -12.12 -7.57
N ALA A 31 -6.14 -12.71 -6.63
CA ALA A 31 -7.59 -12.87 -6.74
C ALA A 31 -8.33 -11.52 -6.77
N GLY A 32 -7.88 -10.54 -5.99
CA GLY A 32 -8.51 -9.21 -5.95
C GLY A 32 -8.27 -8.38 -7.22
N CYS A 33 -7.07 -8.49 -7.82
CA CYS A 33 -6.77 -7.76 -9.07
C CYS A 33 -7.21 -8.51 -10.34
N GLY A 34 -7.49 -9.82 -10.25
CA GLY A 34 -7.85 -10.66 -11.40
C GLY A 34 -6.76 -10.78 -12.47
N ARG A 35 -5.49 -10.67 -12.07
CA ARG A 35 -4.33 -10.75 -12.98
C ARG A 35 -3.09 -11.31 -12.30
N ALA A 36 -2.12 -11.75 -13.10
CA ALA A 36 -0.78 -12.05 -12.64
C ALA A 36 -0.08 -10.76 -12.17
N THR A 37 0.51 -10.79 -10.99
CA THR A 37 1.21 -9.67 -10.36
C THR A 37 2.37 -10.17 -9.52
N THR A 38 3.33 -9.29 -9.30
CA THR A 38 4.35 -9.49 -8.28
C THR A 38 3.71 -9.38 -6.90
N HIS A 39 4.02 -10.34 -6.04
CA HIS A 39 3.74 -10.31 -4.63
C HIS A 39 5.05 -10.14 -3.85
N VAL A 40 5.01 -9.37 -2.76
CA VAL A 40 6.17 -9.04 -1.91
C VAL A 40 5.81 -9.25 -0.44
N THR A 41 6.79 -9.38 0.46
CA THR A 41 6.48 -9.46 1.90
C THR A 41 5.96 -8.12 2.43
N PRO A 42 5.28 -8.08 3.60
CA PRO A 42 4.82 -6.83 4.20
C PRO A 42 5.98 -5.88 4.53
N GLU A 43 7.14 -6.41 4.89
CA GLU A 43 8.36 -5.63 5.13
C GLU A 43 8.86 -4.97 3.84
N ASP A 44 8.92 -5.73 2.75
CA ASP A 44 9.32 -5.19 1.45
C ASP A 44 8.28 -4.19 0.90
N ALA A 45 6.98 -4.46 1.10
CA ALA A 45 5.90 -3.52 0.78
C ALA A 45 6.04 -2.20 1.54
N ALA A 46 6.35 -2.28 2.84
CA ALA A 46 6.55 -1.11 3.69
C ALA A 46 7.74 -0.27 3.20
N MET A 47 8.85 -0.94 2.88
CA MET A 47 10.03 -0.30 2.29
C MET A 47 9.71 0.36 0.93
N LEU A 48 8.88 -0.28 0.11
CA LEU A 48 8.51 0.25 -1.21
C LEU A 48 7.71 1.56 -1.16
N ILE A 49 6.94 1.78 -0.10
CA ILE A 49 6.09 2.97 0.04
C ILE A 49 6.56 3.92 1.15
N GLY A 50 7.75 3.70 1.72
CA GLY A 50 8.32 4.53 2.77
C GLY A 50 7.53 4.51 4.09
N THR A 51 6.83 3.41 4.39
CA THR A 51 6.06 3.27 5.64
C THR A 51 6.61 2.15 6.53
N GLY A 52 6.04 1.98 7.72
CA GLY A 52 6.33 0.85 8.60
C GLY A 52 5.49 -0.39 8.26
N PRO A 53 5.97 -1.62 8.53
CA PRO A 53 5.22 -2.87 8.29
C PRO A 53 3.83 -2.88 8.93
N ARG A 54 3.67 -2.23 10.09
CA ARG A 54 2.38 -2.09 10.76
C ARG A 54 1.33 -1.36 9.89
N ALA A 55 1.74 -0.37 9.11
CA ALA A 55 0.85 0.35 8.21
C ALA A 55 0.32 -0.59 7.11
N ILE A 56 1.19 -1.45 6.58
CA ILE A 56 0.82 -2.49 5.60
C ILE A 56 -0.20 -3.46 6.21
N TYR A 57 0.03 -3.97 7.42
CA TYR A 57 -0.93 -4.85 8.09
C TYR A 57 -2.28 -4.16 8.33
N CYS A 58 -2.29 -2.88 8.72
CA CYS A 58 -3.53 -2.12 8.84
C CYS A 58 -4.26 -1.98 7.50
N LEU A 59 -3.56 -1.71 6.39
CA LEU A 59 -4.16 -1.64 5.06
C LEU A 59 -4.77 -2.98 4.63
N VAL A 60 -4.13 -4.09 4.99
CA VAL A 60 -4.67 -5.45 4.77
C VAL A 60 -5.94 -5.67 5.60
N GLU A 61 -5.91 -5.36 6.89
CA GLU A 61 -7.06 -5.53 7.79
C GLU A 61 -8.26 -4.66 7.38
N LEU A 62 -8.00 -3.47 6.84
CA LEU A 62 -9.02 -2.56 6.31
C LEU A 62 -9.53 -2.98 4.92
N GLY A 63 -8.90 -3.98 4.28
CA GLY A 63 -9.25 -4.41 2.92
C GLY A 63 -8.87 -3.42 1.82
N GLU A 64 -7.94 -2.50 2.10
CA GLU A 64 -7.50 -1.46 1.18
C GLU A 64 -6.45 -1.97 0.17
N ILE A 65 -5.74 -3.05 0.52
CA ILE A 65 -4.78 -3.72 -0.36
C ILE A 65 -5.01 -5.22 -0.34
N HIS A 66 -4.69 -5.89 -1.45
CA HIS A 66 -4.83 -7.34 -1.57
C HIS A 66 -3.62 -8.05 -0.97
N TRP A 67 -3.91 -9.19 -0.35
CA TRP A 67 -2.92 -10.11 0.17
C TRP A 67 -3.21 -11.53 -0.33
N ALA A 68 -2.20 -12.39 -0.22
CA ALA A 68 -2.30 -13.81 -0.51
C ALA A 68 -1.44 -14.60 0.47
N ASP A 69 -1.85 -15.84 0.76
CA ASP A 69 -1.03 -16.80 1.47
C ASP A 69 0.15 -17.23 0.59
N GLY A 70 1.35 -16.98 1.07
CA GLY A 70 2.60 -17.47 0.53
C GLY A 70 2.99 -18.83 1.13
N PRO A 71 4.11 -19.42 0.65
CA PRO A 71 4.68 -20.59 1.28
C PRO A 71 5.05 -20.31 2.75
N GLU A 72 5.06 -21.35 3.58
CA GLU A 72 5.49 -21.29 4.98
C GLU A 72 4.66 -20.35 5.89
N ASN A 73 3.37 -20.15 5.57
CA ASN A 73 2.46 -19.23 6.27
C ASN A 73 2.90 -17.76 6.23
N LEU A 74 3.65 -17.38 5.19
CA LEU A 74 4.00 -15.98 4.96
C LEU A 74 2.84 -15.25 4.30
N VAL A 75 2.52 -14.04 4.78
CA VAL A 75 1.60 -13.14 4.09
C VAL A 75 2.36 -12.47 2.96
N LEU A 76 1.79 -12.47 1.76
CA LEU A 76 2.34 -11.74 0.63
C LEU A 76 1.37 -10.64 0.17
N ILE A 77 1.92 -9.48 -0.12
CA ILE A 77 1.19 -8.27 -0.51
C ILE A 77 1.26 -8.13 -2.03
N CYS A 78 0.10 -7.91 -2.64
CA CYS A 78 0.00 -7.63 -4.06
C CYS A 78 0.56 -6.23 -4.35
N LEU A 79 1.63 -6.18 -5.14
CA LEU A 79 2.28 -4.92 -5.51
C LEU A 79 1.35 -4.01 -6.31
N CYS A 80 0.51 -4.58 -7.18
CA CYS A 80 -0.47 -3.81 -7.95
C CYS A 80 -1.43 -3.04 -7.05
N SER A 81 -2.09 -3.71 -6.08
CA SER A 81 -3.03 -3.01 -5.19
C SER A 81 -2.34 -2.00 -4.29
N LEU A 82 -1.09 -2.28 -3.90
CA LEU A 82 -0.29 -1.37 -3.09
C LEU A 82 0.02 -0.08 -3.88
N LEU A 83 0.47 -0.21 -5.12
CA LEU A 83 0.75 0.94 -6.00
C LEU A 83 -0.52 1.66 -6.44
N ASP A 84 -1.61 0.94 -6.65
CA ASP A 84 -2.92 1.55 -6.93
C ASP A 84 -3.36 2.40 -5.72
N LYS A 85 -3.12 1.95 -4.48
CA LYS A 85 -3.43 2.73 -3.28
C LYS A 85 -2.58 3.99 -3.14
N THR A 86 -1.25 3.90 -3.34
CA THR A 86 -0.35 5.05 -3.20
C THR A 86 -0.41 6.02 -4.38
N GLY A 87 -0.77 5.54 -5.58
CA GLY A 87 -0.96 6.35 -6.77
C GLY A 87 -2.28 7.15 -6.79
N GLN A 88 -3.19 6.91 -5.83
CA GLN A 88 -4.46 7.64 -5.73
C GLN A 88 -4.34 8.95 -4.94
N ASP A 89 -3.21 9.19 -4.25
CA ASP A 89 -3.02 10.41 -3.46
C ASP A 89 -2.68 11.65 -4.31
N PHE A 90 -2.46 11.51 -5.63
CA PHE A 90 -2.24 12.64 -6.55
C PHE A 90 -3.44 12.97 -7.46
N ARG A 91 -4.60 12.31 -7.32
CA ARG A 91 -5.77 12.56 -8.21
C ARG A 91 -6.97 13.25 -7.53
N THR A 92 -6.83 13.74 -6.31
CA THR A 92 -7.91 14.46 -5.61
C THR A 92 -7.93 15.98 -5.83
N GLU A 93 -7.40 16.46 -6.96
CA GLU A 93 -7.55 17.86 -7.39
C GLU A 93 -7.83 18.00 -8.89
N LYS A 94 -8.73 17.16 -9.42
CA LYS A 94 -9.30 17.43 -10.75
C LYS A 94 -10.76 16.99 -10.89
N ARG A 95 -11.65 17.57 -10.08
CA ARG A 95 -13.08 17.65 -10.40
C ARG A 95 -13.79 18.81 -9.66
N ARG A 96 -13.29 20.03 -9.83
CA ARG A 96 -14.07 21.27 -9.68
C ARG A 96 -13.62 22.26 -10.74
N GLU A 97 -14.08 22.06 -11.97
CA GLU A 97 -14.16 23.09 -13.01
C GLU A 97 -14.96 22.48 -14.17
N ASN A 98 -15.95 23.23 -14.66
CA ASN A 98 -16.98 22.90 -15.66
C ASN A 98 -18.19 22.19 -15.01
N GLU A 99 -19.36 22.78 -14.81
CA GLU A 99 -20.09 23.74 -15.66
C GLU A 99 -20.98 24.67 -14.81
N THR A 100 -20.55 25.91 -14.64
CA THR A 100 -21.44 27.08 -14.43
C THR A 100 -21.08 28.09 -15.48
N ASN A 101 -21.63 27.95 -16.69
CA ASN A 101 -22.07 29.04 -17.58
C ASN A 101 -22.58 28.47 -18.91
N ASP A 102 -23.89 28.53 -19.14
CA ASP A 102 -24.51 28.91 -20.41
C ASP A 102 -26.00 29.18 -20.07
N HIS A 103 -26.29 30.43 -19.71
CA HIS A 103 -27.17 31.35 -20.46
C HIS A 103 -28.66 30.97 -20.45
#